data_AF-A0A667ICN3-F1
#
_entry.id   AF-A0A667ICN3-F1
#
_cell.length_a   1.000
_cell.length_b   1.000
_cell.length_c   1.000
_cell.angle_alpha   90.00
_cell.angle_beta   90.00
_cell.angle_gamma   90.00
#
_symmetry.space_group_name_H-M   'P 1'
#
loop_
_entity.id
_entity.type
_entity.pdbx_description
1 polymer ?
#
loop_
_entity_poly.entity_id
_entity_poly.type
_entity_poly.pdbx_seq_one_letter_code
_entity_poly.pdbx_strand_id
1 'polypeptide(L)'
;MAASLRRPSFTASSSSSTDPDDEGVRCTCEDASICKRAMVLIVHGFPSAVAALRFEWAWQHPQASRRLAHVGPRLRSEAAFAFHLRVLAHMLRVPPWVRLPLTVRWLRADFRCDLCPPPPPHMPLTFGPPPPRAAAPKRRAGPLADLESEPDQDTESCCALCARSFQDEEGPLCCPHPGCRLRAHVICLAEEFLEKEPGQLLPLEGQCPGCKNSLLWGDLIWLCQMGTEEEEENLELEEEHWTDMLET
;
A
#
# COMPACT_ATOMS: atom_id res chain seq x y z
N MET A 1 -61.01 26.15 31.67
CA MET A 1 -62.10 25.18 31.45
C MET A 1 -61.62 24.19 30.40
N ALA A 2 -61.40 22.95 30.82
CA ALA A 2 -60.93 21.86 30.00
C ALA A 2 -62.07 21.29 29.15
N ALA A 3 -61.77 20.90 27.91
CA ALA A 3 -62.61 19.97 27.15
C ALA A 3 -61.69 18.99 26.42
N SER A 4 -61.59 17.81 27.03
CA SER A 4 -60.92 16.61 26.56
C SER A 4 -61.82 15.91 25.55
N LEU A 5 -61.33 15.52 24.37
CA LEU A 5 -62.07 14.63 23.46
C LEU A 5 -61.15 13.52 22.90
N ARG A 6 -61.27 12.41 23.63
CA ARG A 6 -61.14 10.96 23.33
C ARG A 6 -60.64 10.50 21.94
N ARG A 7 -59.67 9.57 22.02
CA ARG A 7 -59.35 8.53 21.02
C ARG A 7 -60.52 7.55 20.82
N PRO A 8 -60.61 6.86 19.68
CA PRO A 8 -61.18 5.53 19.59
C PRO A 8 -60.08 4.46 19.56
N SER A 9 -60.25 3.46 20.42
CA SER A 9 -59.56 2.18 20.41
C SER A 9 -60.26 1.25 19.41
N PHE A 10 -59.52 0.55 18.55
CA PHE A 10 -60.03 -0.61 17.82
C PHE A 10 -59.25 -1.84 18.26
N THR A 11 -60.00 -2.81 18.78
CA THR A 11 -59.60 -4.17 19.13
C THR A 11 -60.07 -5.13 18.03
N ALA A 12 -59.19 -6.02 17.57
CA ALA A 12 -59.52 -7.31 16.94
C ALA A 12 -58.26 -8.18 17.12
N SER A 13 -58.22 -9.14 18.06
CA SER A 13 -58.84 -10.48 18.06
C SER A 13 -58.24 -11.44 17.03
N SER A 14 -57.65 -12.50 17.57
CA SER A 14 -56.82 -13.56 17.01
C SER A 14 -57.60 -14.65 16.26
N SER A 15 -56.94 -15.31 15.29
CA SER A 15 -57.14 -16.72 14.88
C SER A 15 -55.93 -17.11 14.00
N SER A 16 -55.02 -17.99 14.41
CA SER A 16 -55.02 -19.46 14.46
C SER A 16 -55.18 -20.15 13.09
N SER A 17 -54.06 -20.66 12.55
CA SER A 17 -53.96 -21.77 11.57
C SER A 17 -52.48 -22.23 11.58
N THR A 18 -52.16 -23.35 12.24
CA THR A 18 -52.05 -24.75 11.73
C THR A 18 -50.87 -24.99 10.79
N ASP A 19 -50.00 -25.91 11.24
CA ASP A 19 -48.74 -26.42 10.68
C ASP A 19 -48.83 -26.89 9.21
N PRO A 20 -47.66 -27.02 8.55
CA PRO A 20 -47.15 -28.38 8.40
C PRO A 20 -45.66 -28.52 8.73
N ASP A 21 -45.30 -29.73 9.16
CA ASP A 21 -43.97 -30.27 9.33
C ASP A 21 -42.98 -29.82 8.22
N ASP A 22 -42.00 -28.99 8.57
CA ASP A 22 -40.83 -28.73 7.74
C ASP A 22 -39.69 -29.62 8.25
N GLU A 23 -39.61 -30.78 7.62
CA GLU A 23 -38.47 -31.70 7.66
C GLU A 23 -37.16 -30.93 7.70
N GLY A 24 -36.40 -31.14 8.77
CA GLY A 24 -35.05 -30.61 8.91
C GLY A 24 -34.19 -31.10 7.76
N VAL A 25 -34.02 -30.23 6.75
CA VAL A 25 -33.02 -30.39 5.71
C VAL A 25 -31.66 -30.31 6.39
N ARG A 26 -31.17 -31.48 6.81
CA ARG A 26 -29.74 -31.73 6.99
C ARG A 26 -29.09 -31.33 5.67
N CYS A 27 -28.39 -30.21 5.65
CA CYS A 27 -27.46 -29.91 4.57
C CYS A 27 -26.48 -31.08 4.47
N THR A 28 -26.74 -32.01 3.56
CA THR A 28 -25.78 -33.04 3.21
C THR A 28 -24.65 -32.32 2.52
N CYS A 29 -23.48 -32.41 3.14
CA CYS A 29 -22.21 -32.01 2.59
C CYS A 29 -21.82 -32.97 1.46
N GLU A 30 -22.60 -32.99 0.40
CA GLU A 30 -22.32 -33.71 -0.84
C GLU A 30 -22.12 -32.70 -1.97
N ASP A 31 -21.14 -31.83 -1.73
CA ASP A 31 -20.28 -31.30 -2.78
C ASP A 31 -19.10 -30.66 -2.07
N ALA A 32 -18.12 -31.50 -1.71
CA ALA A 32 -16.77 -31.06 -1.42
C ALA A 32 -16.08 -30.55 -2.72
N SER A 33 -16.78 -29.71 -3.48
CA SER A 33 -16.19 -28.75 -4.40
C SER A 33 -15.40 -27.79 -3.53
N ILE A 34 -14.16 -28.19 -3.24
CA ILE A 34 -13.02 -27.42 -2.78
C ILE A 34 -13.39 -25.94 -2.64
N CYS A 35 -13.42 -25.45 -1.41
CA CYS A 35 -13.53 -24.02 -1.11
C CYS A 35 -12.32 -23.29 -1.72
N LYS A 36 -12.34 -23.07 -3.05
CA LYS A 36 -11.31 -22.35 -3.78
C LYS A 36 -11.34 -20.93 -3.28
N ARG A 37 -10.44 -20.62 -2.34
CA ARG A 37 -10.20 -19.25 -1.90
C ARG A 37 -9.58 -18.50 -3.07
N ALA A 38 -10.20 -17.40 -3.47
CA ALA A 38 -9.64 -16.50 -4.47
C ALA A 38 -9.18 -15.22 -3.78
N MET A 39 -7.97 -14.76 -4.11
CA MET A 39 -7.54 -13.42 -3.73
C MET A 39 -8.27 -12.40 -4.61
N VAL A 40 -8.97 -11.46 -3.99
CA VAL A 40 -9.79 -10.45 -4.69
C VAL A 40 -9.13 -9.08 -4.69
N LEU A 41 -8.38 -8.78 -3.63
CA LEU A 41 -7.71 -7.51 -3.38
C LEU A 41 -6.43 -7.77 -2.59
N ILE A 42 -5.38 -7.03 -2.91
CA ILE A 42 -4.12 -7.00 -2.17
C ILE A 42 -3.72 -5.56 -1.87
N VAL A 43 -3.01 -5.37 -0.77
CA VAL A 43 -2.30 -4.12 -0.45
C VAL A 43 -0.82 -4.44 -0.44
N HIS A 44 -0.02 -3.66 -1.18
CA HIS A 44 1.43 -3.84 -1.29
C HIS A 44 2.16 -2.50 -1.22
N GLY A 45 3.49 -2.51 -1.23
CA GLY A 45 4.32 -1.30 -1.04
C GLY A 45 4.69 -1.02 0.42
N PHE A 46 4.62 -2.03 1.29
CA PHE A 46 5.06 -1.89 2.68
C PHE A 46 6.59 -1.78 2.74
N PRO A 47 7.14 -0.90 3.61
CA PRO A 47 8.58 -0.73 3.74
C PRO A 47 9.28 -1.92 4.42
N SER A 48 8.52 -2.82 5.06
CA SER A 48 9.05 -4.05 5.66
C SER A 48 7.97 -5.08 5.91
N ALA A 49 8.37 -6.34 6.07
CA ALA A 49 7.47 -7.42 6.49
C ALA A 49 6.79 -7.10 7.83
N VAL A 50 7.50 -6.48 8.78
CA VAL A 50 6.93 -6.08 10.08
C VAL A 50 5.82 -5.03 9.92
N ALA A 51 6.00 -4.06 9.01
CA ALA A 51 4.96 -3.07 8.72
C ALA A 51 3.71 -3.73 8.11
N ALA A 52 3.90 -4.69 7.19
CA ALA A 52 2.82 -5.47 6.60
C ALA A 52 2.07 -6.30 7.67
N LEU A 53 2.78 -7.01 8.55
CA LEU A 53 2.17 -7.80 9.62
C LEU A 53 1.37 -6.94 10.61
N ARG A 54 1.88 -5.75 10.95
CA ARG A 54 1.15 -4.79 11.80
C ARG A 54 -0.13 -4.29 11.14
N PHE A 55 -0.10 -4.10 9.82
CA PHE A 55 -1.29 -3.75 9.04
C PHE A 55 -2.29 -4.90 9.04
N GLU A 56 -1.84 -6.12 8.69
CA GLU A 56 -2.67 -7.33 8.68
C GLU A 56 -3.38 -7.55 10.02
N TRP A 57 -2.63 -7.51 11.13
CA TRP A 57 -3.20 -7.73 12.45
C TRP A 57 -4.28 -6.70 12.78
N ALA A 58 -4.02 -5.41 12.50
CA ALA A 58 -5.01 -4.37 12.76
C ALA A 58 -6.25 -4.51 11.87
N TRP A 59 -6.10 -5.03 10.66
CA TRP A 59 -7.21 -5.31 9.75
C TRP A 59 -8.06 -6.50 10.19
N GLN A 60 -7.43 -7.55 10.71
CA GLN A 60 -8.11 -8.73 11.29
C GLN A 60 -8.78 -8.41 12.63
N HIS A 61 -8.21 -7.47 13.40
CA HIS A 61 -8.67 -7.14 14.76
C HIS A 61 -8.99 -5.63 14.94
N PRO A 62 -9.95 -5.07 14.18
CA PRO A 62 -10.21 -3.63 14.18
C PRO A 62 -10.64 -3.09 15.55
N GLN A 63 -11.40 -3.86 16.32
CA GLN A 63 -11.88 -3.44 17.65
C GLN A 63 -10.79 -3.49 18.74
N ALA A 64 -9.73 -4.29 18.56
CA ALA A 64 -8.60 -4.32 19.47
C ALA A 64 -7.56 -3.25 19.13
N SER A 65 -7.56 -2.75 17.88
CA SER A 65 -6.64 -1.73 17.42
C SER A 65 -7.06 -0.34 17.91
N ARG A 66 -6.24 0.26 18.77
CA ARG A 66 -6.43 1.65 19.24
C ARG A 66 -6.56 2.67 18.10
N ARG A 67 -5.93 2.39 16.95
CA ARG A 67 -5.94 3.26 15.76
C ARG A 67 -7.28 3.24 15.02
N LEU A 68 -8.10 2.22 15.27
CA LEU A 68 -9.38 1.98 14.61
C LEU A 68 -10.56 2.06 15.59
N ALA A 69 -10.37 2.69 16.76
CA ALA A 69 -11.44 2.89 17.75
C ALA A 69 -12.65 3.68 17.21
N HIS A 70 -12.45 4.48 16.15
CA HIS A 70 -13.51 5.21 15.47
C HIS A 70 -14.32 4.34 14.48
N VAL A 71 -13.81 3.14 14.14
CA VAL A 71 -14.47 2.21 13.24
C VAL A 71 -15.42 1.34 14.05
N GLY A 72 -16.73 1.60 13.93
CA GLY A 72 -17.76 0.82 14.61
C GLY A 72 -17.71 -0.67 14.26
N PRO A 73 -18.20 -1.55 15.16
CA PRO A 73 -18.19 -2.99 14.97
C PRO A 73 -19.01 -3.42 13.76
N ARG A 74 -18.82 -4.65 13.30
CA ARG A 74 -19.60 -5.22 12.20
C ARG A 74 -21.07 -5.33 12.60
N LEU A 75 -21.96 -4.78 11.78
CA LEU A 75 -23.40 -4.95 11.97
C LEU A 75 -23.83 -6.37 11.58
N ARG A 76 -24.90 -6.88 12.20
CA ARG A 76 -25.40 -8.23 11.87
C ARG A 76 -25.85 -8.37 10.41
N SER A 77 -26.35 -7.28 9.82
CA SER A 77 -26.76 -7.18 8.42
C SER A 77 -25.61 -6.88 7.45
N GLU A 78 -24.41 -6.54 7.95
CA GLU A 78 -23.27 -6.16 7.12
C GLU A 78 -22.50 -7.42 6.69
N ALA A 79 -22.37 -7.61 5.37
CA ALA A 79 -21.56 -8.68 4.82
C ALA A 79 -20.11 -8.58 5.31
N ALA A 80 -19.48 -9.72 5.60
CA ALA A 80 -18.10 -9.75 6.09
C ALA A 80 -17.13 -9.02 5.16
N PHE A 81 -17.29 -9.18 3.84
CA PHE A 81 -16.46 -8.52 2.84
C PHE A 81 -16.60 -6.99 2.89
N ALA A 82 -17.85 -6.48 2.93
CA ALA A 82 -18.13 -5.05 3.03
C ALA A 82 -17.54 -4.44 4.31
N PHE A 83 -17.65 -5.14 5.45
CA PHE A 83 -17.04 -4.72 6.70
C PHE A 83 -15.51 -4.57 6.59
N HIS A 84 -14.81 -5.57 6.05
CA HIS A 84 -13.35 -5.50 5.93
C HIS A 84 -12.90 -4.43 4.93
N LEU A 85 -13.66 -4.17 3.86
CA LEU A 85 -13.38 -3.05 2.97
C LEU A 85 -13.56 -1.69 3.65
N ARG A 86 -14.58 -1.54 4.49
CA ARG A 86 -14.76 -0.33 5.31
C ARG A 86 -13.59 -0.16 6.27
N VAL A 87 -13.18 -1.21 6.98
CA VAL A 87 -11.99 -1.16 7.87
C VAL A 87 -10.74 -0.77 7.08
N LEU A 88 -10.51 -1.39 5.92
CA LEU A 88 -9.40 -1.07 5.03
C LEU A 88 -9.41 0.42 4.64
N ALA A 89 -10.54 0.94 4.17
CA ALA A 89 -10.68 2.35 3.78
C ALA A 89 -10.29 3.32 4.91
N HIS A 90 -10.65 2.99 6.15
CA HIS A 90 -10.23 3.75 7.33
C HIS A 90 -8.74 3.59 7.66
N MET A 91 -8.18 2.37 7.54
CA MET A 91 -6.76 2.12 7.79
C MET A 91 -5.85 2.96 6.89
N LEU A 92 -6.19 3.09 5.60
CA LEU A 92 -5.39 3.89 4.65
C LEU A 92 -5.35 5.39 4.99
N ARG A 93 -6.19 5.86 5.94
CA ARG A 93 -6.29 7.27 6.32
C ARG A 93 -5.82 7.59 7.73
N VAL A 94 -5.32 6.60 8.48
CA VAL A 94 -4.82 6.83 9.84
C VAL A 94 -3.32 6.53 9.96
N PRO A 95 -2.59 7.24 10.85
CA PRO A 95 -1.19 6.92 11.13
C PRO A 95 -1.04 5.50 11.69
N PRO A 96 0.05 4.78 11.39
CA PRO A 96 1.18 5.25 10.57
C PRO A 96 0.96 5.06 9.06
N TRP A 97 -0.12 4.39 8.64
CA TRP A 97 -0.29 3.89 7.26
C TRP A 97 -0.57 4.98 6.23
N VAL A 98 -1.20 6.08 6.63
CA VAL A 98 -1.54 7.23 5.76
C VAL A 98 -0.33 7.93 5.13
N ARG A 99 0.91 7.63 5.56
CA ARG A 99 2.14 8.15 4.94
C ARG A 99 3.03 7.08 4.33
N LEU A 100 2.54 5.85 4.23
CA LEU A 100 3.26 4.78 3.57
C LEU A 100 2.93 4.77 2.08
N PRO A 101 3.88 4.40 1.20
CA PRO A 101 3.67 4.32 -0.24
C PRO A 101 2.91 3.04 -0.64
N LEU A 102 1.74 2.83 -0.02
CA LEU A 102 0.95 1.64 -0.27
C LEU A 102 0.23 1.75 -1.62
N THR A 103 -0.05 0.61 -2.22
CA THR A 103 -0.91 0.48 -3.39
C THR A 103 -2.01 -0.52 -3.07
N VAL A 104 -3.26 -0.15 -3.34
CA VAL A 104 -4.40 -1.05 -3.24
C VAL A 104 -4.69 -1.58 -4.63
N ARG A 105 -4.69 -2.90 -4.79
CA ARG A 105 -4.83 -3.54 -6.10
C ARG A 105 -5.95 -4.56 -6.08
N TRP A 106 -6.93 -4.35 -6.95
CA TRP A 106 -7.99 -5.29 -7.25
C TRP A 106 -7.49 -6.36 -8.22
N LEU A 107 -7.67 -7.63 -7.87
CA LEU A 107 -7.29 -8.77 -8.71
C LEU A 107 -8.48 -9.33 -9.50
N ARG A 108 -9.69 -9.03 -9.04
CA ARG A 108 -10.95 -9.55 -9.57
C ARG A 108 -11.97 -8.45 -9.78
N ALA A 109 -12.45 -8.29 -11.01
CA ALA A 109 -13.28 -7.15 -11.41
C ALA A 109 -14.69 -7.21 -10.79
N ASP A 110 -15.19 -8.42 -10.55
CA ASP A 110 -16.49 -8.70 -9.94
C ASP A 110 -16.59 -8.30 -8.46
N PHE A 111 -15.45 -8.07 -7.80
CA PHE A 111 -15.39 -7.61 -6.41
C PHE A 111 -15.07 -6.12 -6.28
N ARG A 112 -14.83 -5.41 -7.39
CA ARG A 112 -14.41 -4.02 -7.37
C ARG A 112 -15.52 -3.14 -6.82
N CYS A 113 -15.16 -2.32 -5.85
CA CYS A 113 -16.01 -1.27 -5.32
C CYS A 113 -15.18 -0.06 -4.93
N ASP A 114 -15.83 1.09 -4.81
CA ASP A 114 -15.17 2.29 -4.30
C ASP A 114 -14.98 2.17 -2.78
N LEU A 115 -13.77 2.50 -2.32
CA LEU A 115 -13.48 2.60 -0.90
C LEU A 115 -14.07 3.90 -0.36
N CYS A 116 -14.78 3.81 0.76
CA CYS A 116 -15.33 4.97 1.46
C CYS A 116 -14.82 4.96 2.92
N PRO A 117 -14.00 5.95 3.33
CA PRO A 117 -13.48 7.07 2.52
C PRO A 117 -12.48 6.63 1.43
N PRO A 118 -12.28 7.41 0.35
CA PRO A 118 -11.31 7.07 -0.68
C PRO A 118 -9.87 7.09 -0.12
N PRO A 119 -8.94 6.34 -0.73
CA PRO A 119 -7.52 6.39 -0.37
C PRO A 119 -6.95 7.81 -0.49
N PRO A 120 -5.88 8.15 0.24
CA PRO A 120 -5.11 9.37 -0.02
C PRO A 120 -4.60 9.45 -1.47
N PRO A 121 -4.38 10.65 -2.04
CA PRO A 121 -3.98 10.81 -3.44
C PRO A 121 -2.68 10.08 -3.83
N HIS A 122 -1.72 9.95 -2.92
CA HIS A 122 -0.46 9.25 -3.13
C HIS A 122 -0.58 7.71 -3.08
N MET A 123 -1.77 7.17 -2.78
CA MET A 123 -2.00 5.75 -2.54
C MET A 123 -2.89 5.19 -3.66
N PRO A 124 -2.32 4.71 -4.77
CA PRO A 124 -3.08 4.39 -5.96
C PRO A 124 -4.00 3.18 -5.76
N LEU A 125 -5.20 3.27 -6.34
CA LEU A 125 -6.15 2.16 -6.49
C LEU A 125 -6.02 1.59 -7.92
N THR A 126 -5.48 0.39 -8.04
CA THR A 126 -5.12 -0.24 -9.33
C THR A 126 -5.89 -1.54 -9.56
N PHE A 127 -5.83 -2.06 -10.80
CA PHE A 127 -6.41 -3.34 -11.18
C PHE A 127 -5.38 -4.19 -11.94
N GLY A 128 -5.49 -5.51 -11.84
CA GLY A 128 -4.68 -6.49 -12.57
C GLY A 128 -3.75 -7.27 -11.66
N PRO A 129 -2.93 -8.18 -12.22
CA PRO A 129 -1.98 -8.97 -11.42
C PRO A 129 -1.03 -8.06 -10.63
N PRO A 130 -0.50 -8.52 -9.48
CA PRO A 130 0.58 -7.80 -8.82
C PRO A 130 1.71 -7.54 -9.83
N PRO A 131 2.38 -6.38 -9.75
CA PRO A 131 3.58 -6.19 -10.57
C PRO A 131 4.52 -7.37 -10.30
N PRO A 132 5.17 -7.93 -11.34
CA PRO A 132 6.27 -8.85 -11.10
C PRO A 132 7.26 -8.18 -10.16
N ARG A 133 7.93 -8.96 -9.29
CA ARG A 133 9.10 -8.46 -8.55
C ARG A 133 9.97 -7.73 -9.57
N ALA A 134 10.13 -6.44 -9.36
CA ALA A 134 10.41 -5.52 -10.45
C ALA A 134 11.82 -5.77 -10.98
N ALA A 135 11.94 -6.32 -12.18
CA ALA A 135 13.13 -6.10 -12.98
C ALA A 135 13.10 -4.63 -13.42
N ALA A 136 14.13 -3.85 -13.07
CA ALA A 136 14.15 -2.43 -13.35
C ALA A 136 14.03 -2.13 -14.85
N PRO A 137 13.52 -0.95 -15.24
CA PRO A 137 13.75 -0.44 -16.58
C PRO A 137 15.25 -0.24 -16.77
N LYS A 138 15.89 -1.13 -17.54
CA LYS A 138 17.26 -0.96 -18.03
C LYS A 138 17.40 0.47 -18.57
N ARG A 139 18.14 1.32 -17.87
CA ARG A 139 18.69 2.52 -18.50
C ARG A 139 19.54 2.02 -19.65
N ARG A 140 19.05 2.13 -20.89
CA ARG A 140 19.91 1.97 -22.06
C ARG A 140 20.96 3.06 -21.94
N ALA A 141 22.18 2.67 -21.60
CA ALA A 141 23.34 3.47 -21.95
C ALA A 141 23.24 3.72 -23.46
N GLY A 142 22.99 4.97 -23.84
CA GLY A 142 23.06 5.36 -25.25
C GLY A 142 24.48 5.10 -25.76
N PRO A 143 24.68 4.76 -27.04
CA PRO A 143 26.02 4.66 -27.60
C PRO A 143 26.65 6.05 -27.57
N LEU A 144 27.64 6.25 -26.70
CA LEU A 144 28.48 7.44 -26.76
C LEU A 144 29.52 7.17 -27.85
N ALA A 145 29.42 7.92 -28.95
CA ALA A 145 30.46 7.98 -29.95
C ALA A 145 31.70 8.66 -29.33
N ASP A 146 32.85 8.04 -29.57
CA ASP A 146 34.18 8.46 -29.14
C ASP A 146 34.46 9.94 -29.46
N LEU A 147 34.58 10.75 -28.42
CA LEU A 147 35.34 12.00 -28.44
C LEU A 147 36.11 12.09 -27.14
N GLU A 148 37.41 11.83 -27.25
CA GLU A 148 38.39 11.96 -26.18
C GLU A 148 38.39 13.40 -25.65
N SER A 149 38.01 13.56 -24.38
CA SER A 149 38.26 14.77 -23.60
C SER A 149 38.64 14.36 -22.18
N GLU A 150 39.80 14.85 -21.76
CA GLU A 150 40.54 14.69 -20.50
C GLU A 150 39.69 14.50 -19.22
N PRO A 151 40.20 13.76 -18.21
CA PRO A 151 39.48 13.54 -16.95
C PRO A 151 39.59 14.77 -16.04
N ASP A 152 38.63 15.68 -16.15
CA ASP A 152 38.42 16.70 -15.10
C ASP A 152 37.86 16.02 -13.84
N GLN A 153 38.65 16.11 -12.77
CA GLN A 153 38.43 15.53 -11.45
C GLN A 153 37.23 16.16 -10.71
N ASP A 154 36.51 15.33 -9.94
CA ASP A 154 35.82 15.69 -8.69
C ASP A 154 34.60 16.64 -8.68
N THR A 155 33.65 16.52 -9.62
CA THR A 155 32.36 17.27 -9.50
C THR A 155 31.09 16.42 -9.37
N GLU A 156 31.19 15.08 -9.35
CA GLU A 156 30.03 14.18 -9.32
C GLU A 156 29.80 13.44 -7.98
N SER A 157 30.35 13.90 -6.86
CA SER A 157 30.24 13.15 -5.57
C SER A 157 29.61 13.93 -4.41
N CYS A 158 29.09 15.14 -4.65
CA CYS A 158 28.53 15.99 -3.60
C CYS A 158 27.00 16.16 -3.68
N CYS A 159 26.40 16.32 -2.51
CA CYS A 159 24.98 16.64 -2.36
C CYS A 159 24.67 18.05 -2.83
N ALA A 160 23.67 18.20 -3.69
CA ALA A 160 23.23 19.50 -4.21
C ALA A 160 22.64 20.44 -3.14
N LEU A 161 22.29 19.92 -1.96
CA LEU A 161 21.63 20.68 -0.89
C LEU A 161 22.60 21.11 0.21
N CYS A 162 23.52 20.24 0.65
CA CYS A 162 24.48 20.56 1.71
C CYS A 162 25.93 20.69 1.23
N ALA A 163 26.20 20.46 -0.05
CA ALA A 163 27.53 20.48 -0.67
C ALA A 163 28.58 19.52 -0.07
N ARG A 164 28.17 18.60 0.81
CA ARG A 164 29.04 17.55 1.36
C ARG A 164 29.04 16.31 0.47
N SER A 165 30.14 15.54 0.52
CA SER A 165 30.27 14.29 -0.22
C SER A 165 29.27 13.23 0.29
N PHE A 166 28.91 12.28 -0.58
CA PHE A 166 28.22 11.06 -0.17
C PHE A 166 29.26 10.13 0.48
N GLN A 167 29.08 9.83 1.76
CA GLN A 167 29.96 8.92 2.52
C GLN A 167 29.26 7.60 2.87
N ASP A 168 27.97 7.51 2.57
CA ASP A 168 27.08 6.43 2.99
C ASP A 168 26.97 5.37 1.89
N GLU A 169 26.89 4.09 2.28
CA GLU A 169 26.72 2.93 1.38
C GLU A 169 25.42 3.04 0.57
N GLU A 170 24.37 3.67 1.11
CA GLU A 170 23.06 3.81 0.45
C GLU A 170 23.06 4.76 -0.77
N GLY A 171 24.16 5.47 -1.05
CA GLY A 171 24.28 6.37 -2.19
C GLY A 171 23.31 7.57 -2.18
N PRO A 172 23.30 8.40 -3.25
CA PRO A 172 22.45 9.59 -3.33
C PRO A 172 21.06 9.29 -3.89
N LEU A 173 20.04 10.00 -3.38
CA LEU A 173 18.77 10.11 -4.09
C LEU A 173 18.96 10.91 -5.37
N CYS A 174 18.49 10.35 -6.48
CA CYS A 174 18.59 10.95 -7.80
C CYS A 174 17.20 11.29 -8.34
N CYS A 175 17.05 12.45 -8.98
CA CYS A 175 15.78 12.80 -9.62
C CYS A 175 15.51 11.85 -10.83
N PRO A 176 14.31 11.22 -10.91
CA PRO A 176 13.98 10.32 -12.01
C PRO A 176 13.64 11.03 -13.34
N HIS A 177 13.41 12.35 -13.31
CA HIS A 177 13.03 13.08 -14.52
C HIS A 177 14.18 13.14 -15.54
N PRO A 178 13.92 12.86 -16.83
CA PRO A 178 14.95 12.92 -17.87
C PRO A 178 15.65 14.28 -17.92
N GLY A 179 16.99 14.24 -17.97
CA GLY A 179 17.82 15.45 -18.04
C GLY A 179 18.06 16.17 -16.70
N CYS A 180 17.41 15.77 -15.61
CA CYS A 180 17.70 16.33 -14.29
C CYS A 180 18.95 15.66 -13.68
N ARG A 181 19.88 16.46 -13.17
CA ARG A 181 21.12 15.99 -12.50
C ARG A 181 21.08 16.17 -10.98
N LEU A 182 19.91 16.38 -10.38
CA LEU A 182 19.80 16.52 -8.94
C LEU A 182 20.23 15.22 -8.26
N ARG A 183 21.20 15.34 -7.36
CA ARG A 183 21.67 14.31 -6.43
C ARG A 183 21.70 14.89 -5.04
N ALA A 184 21.09 14.22 -4.07
CA ALA A 184 21.02 14.71 -2.70
C ALA A 184 21.06 13.56 -1.69
N HIS A 185 21.53 13.84 -0.47
CA HIS A 185 21.36 12.91 0.64
C HIS A 185 19.86 12.70 0.89
N VAL A 186 19.50 11.48 1.30
CA VAL A 186 18.12 11.14 1.69
C VAL A 186 17.58 12.15 2.71
N ILE A 187 18.37 12.44 3.75
CA ILE A 187 17.95 13.34 4.84
C ILE A 187 17.78 14.78 4.32
N CYS A 188 18.73 15.31 3.55
CA CYS A 188 18.64 16.68 3.05
C CYS A 188 17.40 16.88 2.16
N LEU A 189 17.11 15.91 1.28
CA LEU A 189 15.93 16.01 0.43
C LEU A 189 14.63 15.82 1.22
N ALA A 190 14.64 14.96 2.25
CA ALA A 190 13.50 14.80 3.14
C ALA A 190 13.18 16.10 3.89
N GLU A 191 14.19 16.76 4.45
CA GLU A 191 14.04 18.04 5.17
C GLU A 191 13.46 19.13 4.26
N GLU A 192 13.96 19.24 3.03
CA GLU A 192 13.43 20.17 2.02
C GLU A 192 11.93 19.91 1.75
N PHE A 193 11.53 18.64 1.60
CA PHE A 193 10.13 18.30 1.32
C PHE A 193 9.22 18.50 2.55
N LEU A 194 9.79 18.43 3.76
CA LEU A 194 9.07 18.54 5.03
C LEU A 194 8.99 19.97 5.57
N GLU A 195 9.59 20.96 4.90
CA GLU A 195 9.65 22.37 5.35
C GLU A 195 8.26 22.90 5.76
N LYS A 196 7.20 22.51 5.04
CA LYS A 196 5.81 22.95 5.28
C LYS A 196 4.99 22.01 6.16
N GLU A 197 5.55 20.89 6.61
CA GLU A 197 4.89 19.87 7.42
C GLU A 197 5.68 19.58 8.72
N PRO A 198 5.83 20.57 9.61
CA PRO A 198 6.62 20.38 10.83
C PRO A 198 6.06 19.24 11.69
N GLY A 199 6.96 18.39 12.20
CA GLY A 199 6.62 17.23 13.03
C GLY A 199 6.27 15.95 12.24
N GLN A 200 6.26 16.00 10.91
CA GLN A 200 6.26 14.79 10.09
C GLN A 200 7.69 14.27 9.90
N LEU A 201 7.85 12.95 9.88
CA LEU A 201 9.16 12.30 9.72
C LEU A 201 9.42 11.78 8.30
N LEU A 202 8.35 11.51 7.55
CA LEU A 202 8.42 10.93 6.21
C LEU A 202 7.71 11.87 5.24
N PRO A 203 8.37 12.42 4.22
CA PRO A 203 7.70 13.18 3.17
C PRO A 203 6.71 12.29 2.40
N LEU A 204 5.65 12.89 1.87
CA LEU A 204 4.76 12.21 0.91
C LEU A 204 5.18 12.52 -0.52
N GLU A 205 5.37 13.81 -0.79
CA GLU A 205 5.71 14.37 -2.08
C GLU A 205 6.46 15.69 -1.89
N GLY A 206 7.12 16.15 -2.95
CA GLY A 206 7.79 17.44 -2.97
C GLY A 206 8.20 17.85 -4.39
N GLN A 207 8.71 19.07 -4.55
CA GLN A 207 9.22 19.55 -5.83
C GLN A 207 10.73 19.36 -5.89
N CYS A 208 11.22 18.77 -6.97
CA CYS A 208 12.65 18.61 -7.21
C CYS A 208 13.37 19.97 -7.15
N PRO A 209 14.37 20.19 -6.29
CA PRO A 209 15.10 21.46 -6.25
C PRO A 209 15.78 21.83 -7.57
N GLY A 210 16.18 20.82 -8.37
CA GLY A 210 16.82 21.00 -9.68
C GLY A 210 15.85 21.30 -10.83
N CYS A 211 14.90 20.39 -11.13
CA CYS A 211 13.99 20.53 -12.27
C CYS A 211 12.59 21.07 -11.94
N LYS A 212 12.27 21.28 -10.66
CA LYS A 212 10.97 21.75 -10.14
C LYS A 212 9.75 20.86 -10.41
N ASN A 213 9.93 19.74 -11.10
CA ASN A 213 8.86 18.74 -11.27
C ASN A 213 8.49 18.08 -9.94
N SER A 214 7.23 17.68 -9.81
CA SER A 214 6.70 16.96 -8.65
C SER A 214 7.30 15.56 -8.53
N LEU A 215 7.65 15.16 -7.31
CA LEU A 215 8.23 13.87 -6.98
C LEU A 215 7.42 13.23 -5.85
N LEU A 216 7.13 11.93 -5.96
CA LEU A 216 6.59 11.13 -4.87
C LEU A 216 7.76 10.54 -4.08
N TRP A 217 7.71 10.65 -2.75
CA TRP A 217 8.78 10.16 -1.89
C TRP A 217 8.95 8.65 -2.01
N GLY A 218 7.84 7.91 -2.06
CA GLY A 218 7.84 6.45 -2.24
C GLY A 218 8.59 6.01 -3.50
N ASP A 219 8.36 6.70 -4.62
CA ASP A 219 9.00 6.37 -5.91
C ASP A 219 10.51 6.66 -5.86
N LEU A 220 10.93 7.74 -5.19
CA LEU A 220 12.35 8.06 -5.03
C LEU A 220 13.10 7.00 -4.21
N ILE A 221 12.53 6.57 -3.09
CA ILE A 221 13.14 5.54 -2.24
C ILE A 221 13.18 4.21 -2.98
N TRP A 222 12.08 3.84 -3.63
CA TRP A 222 12.01 2.61 -4.41
C TRP A 222 13.06 2.58 -5.54
N LEU A 223 13.19 3.67 -6.30
CA LEU A 223 14.20 3.76 -7.37
C LEU A 223 15.65 3.77 -6.86
N CYS A 224 15.88 4.21 -5.62
CA CYS A 224 17.21 4.20 -5.01
C CYS A 224 17.63 2.78 -4.61
N GLN A 225 16.74 2.01 -3.99
CA GLN A 225 17.02 0.65 -3.50
C GLN A 225 17.24 -0.37 -4.62
N MET A 226 16.53 -0.22 -5.75
CA MET A 226 16.73 -1.11 -6.89
C MET A 226 18.10 -0.93 -7.56
N GLY A 227 18.79 0.19 -7.32
CA GLY A 227 20.16 0.40 -7.80
C GLY A 227 21.22 -0.37 -7.01
N THR A 228 20.91 -0.78 -5.78
CA THR A 228 21.81 -1.53 -4.88
C THR A 228 21.51 -3.03 -4.88
N GLU A 229 20.24 -3.41 -5.02
CA GLU A 229 19.81 -4.83 -5.02
C GLU A 229 20.18 -5.56 -6.33
N GLU A 230 20.31 -4.86 -7.47
CA GLU A 230 20.80 -5.45 -8.73
C GLU A 230 22.26 -5.96 -8.60
N GLU A 231 23.05 -5.40 -7.68
CA GLU A 231 24.42 -5.87 -7.41
C GLU A 231 24.42 -7.09 -6.48
N GLU A 232 23.50 -7.17 -5.51
CA GLU A 232 23.38 -8.32 -4.58
C GLU A 232 22.72 -9.54 -5.24
N GLU A 233 21.65 -9.38 -6.03
CA GLU A 233 21.01 -10.51 -6.73
C GLU A 233 21.94 -11.12 -7.80
N ASN A 234 22.84 -10.32 -8.39
CA ASN A 234 23.85 -10.83 -9.32
C ASN A 234 24.95 -11.64 -8.61
N LEU A 235 25.14 -11.45 -7.30
CA LEU A 235 26.04 -12.24 -6.45
C LEU A 235 25.33 -13.49 -5.89
N GLU A 236 24.04 -13.40 -5.52
CA GLU A 236 23.25 -14.56 -5.08
C GLU A 236 22.97 -15.56 -6.21
N LEU A 237 23.00 -15.13 -7.48
CA LEU A 237 22.92 -16.03 -8.65
C LEU A 237 24.23 -16.81 -8.90
N GLU A 238 25.35 -16.40 -8.30
CA GLU A 238 26.62 -17.14 -8.35
C GLU A 238 26.81 -18.08 -7.15
N GLU A 239 25.99 -17.97 -6.09
CA GLU A 239 25.98 -18.95 -5.02
C GLU A 239 25.16 -20.19 -5.42
N GLU A 240 25.91 -21.27 -5.63
CA GLU A 240 25.47 -22.62 -5.97
C GLU A 240 24.21 -23.02 -5.20
N HIS A 241 23.17 -23.38 -5.97
CA HIS A 241 21.86 -23.82 -5.54
C HIS A 241 22.01 -24.96 -4.52
N TRP A 242 21.78 -24.68 -3.23
CA TRP A 242 21.89 -25.61 -2.09
C TRP A 242 21.25 -27.00 -2.30
N THR A 243 20.38 -27.15 -3.28
CA THR A 243 19.72 -28.39 -3.71
C THR A 243 20.67 -29.40 -4.36
N ASP A 244 21.80 -28.95 -4.92
CA ASP A 244 22.81 -29.83 -5.52
C ASP A 244 23.65 -30.58 -4.45
N MET A 245 23.58 -30.15 -3.18
CA MET A 245 24.26 -30.77 -2.04
C MET A 245 23.45 -31.88 -1.34
N LEU A 246 22.22 -32.17 -1.78
CA LEU A 246 21.36 -33.19 -1.17
C LEU A 246 21.28 -34.50 -1.97
N GLU A 247 22.02 -34.62 -3.06
CA GLU A 247 22.20 -35.87 -3.81
C GLU A 247 23.50 -36.57 -3.43
N THR A 248 23.55 -37.16 -2.23
CA THR A 248 24.52 -38.22 -1.88
C THR A 248 23.88 -39.31 -1.04
#